data_AF-I7GNH8-F1
#
_entry.id   AF-I7GNH8-F1
#
_cell.length_a   1.000
_cell.length_b   1.000
_cell.length_c   1.000
_cell.angle_alpha   90.00
_cell.angle_beta   90.00
_cell.angle_gamma   90.00
#
_symmetry.space_group_name_H-M   'P 1'
#
loop_
_entity.id
_entity.type
_entity.pdbx_description
1 polymer ?
#
loop_
_entity_poly.entity_id
_entity_poly.type
_entity_poly.pdbx_seq_one_letter_code
_entity_poly.pdbx_strand_id
1 'polypeptide(L)'
;MLQDSIHVVINGFFPGISVKSVLNSITEEVLDHMGTFRSILDQLDWIVKRFKEDSSLELFLLIHNLDSQMLRGEKSQQIIGQLSSLHNIYLIASIDHLNAPLMWDHAKQSLFNWLWYETTTYSPYTEETSYENSLLVKQSGSLPLSSLTHVLRSLTPNARGIFRLLIKYQLDNQDNPSYTGIQYL
;
A
#
# COMPACT_ATOMS: atom_id res chain seq x y z
N MET A 1 23.07 -2.54 11.90
CA MET A 1 23.21 -1.20 11.30
C MET A 1 22.07 -0.27 11.74
N LEU A 2 20.80 -0.69 11.70
CA LEU A 2 19.66 0.16 12.09
C LEU A 2 19.18 -0.02 13.55
N GLN A 3 19.98 -0.60 14.44
CA GLN A 3 19.50 -0.97 15.78
C GLN A 3 19.26 0.23 16.71
N ASP A 4 20.00 1.34 16.52
CA ASP A 4 19.88 2.56 17.34
C ASP A 4 19.09 3.69 16.63
N SER A 5 18.52 3.42 15.46
CA SER A 5 17.80 4.43 14.66
C SER A 5 16.31 4.11 14.56
N ILE A 6 15.48 5.15 14.54
CA ILE A 6 14.04 4.99 14.34
C ILE A 6 13.81 4.53 12.89
N HIS A 7 13.24 3.34 12.75
CA HIS A 7 12.97 2.74 11.44
C HIS A 7 11.60 2.10 11.39
N VAL A 8 10.97 2.19 10.22
CA VAL A 8 9.66 1.61 9.93
C VAL A 8 9.81 0.66 8.75
N VAL A 9 9.35 -0.59 8.93
CA VAL A 9 9.40 -1.63 7.91
C VAL A 9 8.00 -1.83 7.32
N ILE A 10 7.89 -1.75 6.01
CA ILE A 10 6.66 -1.85 5.25
C ILE A 10 6.75 -3.04 4.31
N ASN A 11 5.86 -3.99 4.50
CA ASN A 11 5.74 -5.16 3.65
C ASN A 11 4.71 -4.90 2.55
N GLY A 12 5.18 -4.44 1.39
CA GLY A 12 4.35 -4.13 0.23
C GLY A 12 3.66 -5.36 -0.37
N PHE A 13 4.24 -6.55 -0.22
CA PHE A 13 3.64 -7.81 -0.69
C PHE A 13 2.36 -8.20 0.08
N PHE A 14 2.07 -7.57 1.22
CA PHE A 14 0.86 -7.86 1.98
C PHE A 14 -0.40 -7.30 1.28
N PRO A 15 -1.43 -8.11 0.99
CA PRO A 15 -2.58 -7.67 0.18
C PRO A 15 -3.48 -6.64 0.86
N GLY A 16 -3.36 -6.46 2.18
CA GLY A 16 -4.09 -5.45 2.95
C GLY A 16 -3.37 -4.11 3.10
N ILE A 17 -2.17 -3.95 2.54
CA ILE A 17 -1.38 -2.73 2.73
C ILE A 17 -2.00 -1.55 1.99
N SER A 18 -2.00 -0.39 2.63
CA SER A 18 -2.39 0.87 2.00
C SER A 18 -1.46 1.99 2.46
N VAL A 19 -1.30 3.01 1.62
CA VAL A 19 -0.51 4.20 2.00
C VAL A 19 -1.08 4.91 3.22
N LYS A 20 -2.39 4.82 3.44
CA LYS A 20 -3.02 5.31 4.67
C LYS A 20 -2.52 4.55 5.90
N SER A 21 -2.40 3.22 5.82
CA SER A 21 -1.86 2.41 6.91
C SER A 21 -0.40 2.76 7.21
N VAL A 22 0.38 3.02 6.16
CA VAL A 22 1.78 3.46 6.28
C VAL A 22 1.87 4.81 7.00
N LEU A 23 1.10 5.80 6.54
CA LEU A 23 1.08 7.13 7.16
C LEU A 23 0.60 7.05 8.61
N ASN A 24 -0.40 6.22 8.90
CA ASN A 24 -0.89 6.02 10.26
C ASN A 24 0.18 5.41 11.17
N SER A 25 0.89 4.36 10.73
CA SER A 25 2.01 3.78 11.49
C SER A 25 3.09 4.82 11.75
N ILE A 26 3.46 5.63 10.75
CA ILE A 26 4.43 6.72 10.96
C ILE A 26 3.91 7.74 11.99
N THR A 27 2.64 8.17 11.91
CA THR A 27 2.11 9.17 12.85
C THR A 27 1.93 8.65 14.27
N GLU A 28 1.52 7.39 14.42
CA GLU A 28 1.27 6.76 15.72
C GLU A 28 2.57 6.30 16.38
N GLU A 29 3.47 5.67 15.63
CA GLU A 29 4.68 5.04 16.18
C GLU A 29 5.89 5.98 16.23
N VAL A 30 6.00 6.97 15.34
CA VAL A 30 7.16 7.87 15.29
C VAL A 30 6.86 9.23 15.90
N LEU A 31 5.64 9.73 15.72
CA LEU A 31 5.25 11.09 16.12
C LEU A 31 4.35 11.12 17.37
N ASP A 32 4.05 9.95 17.95
CA ASP A 32 3.16 9.76 19.12
C ASP A 32 1.84 10.54 19.01
N HIS A 33 1.33 10.72 17.79
CA HIS A 33 0.13 11.50 17.54
C HIS A 33 -1.09 10.60 17.40
N MET A 34 -1.89 10.52 18.46
CA MET A 34 -3.14 9.74 18.52
C MET A 34 -4.33 10.38 17.78
N GLY A 35 -4.08 11.39 16.93
CA GLY A 35 -5.12 12.13 16.22
C GLY A 35 -5.54 11.45 14.92
N THR A 36 -6.84 11.38 14.66
CA THR A 36 -7.35 10.91 13.36
C THR A 36 -7.39 12.06 12.35
N PHE A 37 -6.77 11.87 11.19
CA PHE A 37 -6.82 12.83 10.09
C PHE A 37 -8.07 12.62 9.22
N ARG A 38 -8.65 13.72 8.71
CA ARG A 38 -9.80 13.68 7.79
C ARG A 38 -9.40 13.26 6.37
N SER A 39 -8.22 13.69 5.93
CA SER A 39 -7.67 13.42 4.60
C SER A 39 -6.22 12.95 4.71
N ILE A 40 -5.85 12.06 3.78
CA ILE A 40 -4.49 11.52 3.64
C ILE A 40 -3.50 12.62 3.24
N LEU A 41 -3.96 13.62 2.48
CA LEU A 41 -3.11 14.75 2.05
C LEU A 41 -2.79 15.66 3.24
N ASP A 42 -3.79 15.98 4.06
CA ASP A 42 -3.61 16.80 5.26
C ASP A 42 -2.65 16.11 6.25
N GLN A 43 -2.73 14.78 6.37
CA GLN A 43 -1.80 13.97 7.17
C GLN A 43 -0.37 14.09 6.63
N LEU A 44 -0.19 14.03 5.31
CA LEU A 44 1.13 14.22 4.70
C LEU A 44 1.68 15.62 4.95
N ASP A 45 0.87 16.66 4.75
CA ASP A 45 1.31 18.05 4.96
C ASP A 45 1.70 18.29 6.43
N TRP A 46 0.96 17.67 7.37
CA TRP A 46 1.29 17.70 8.78
C TRP A 46 2.63 17.02 9.08
N ILE A 47 2.86 15.82 8.55
CA ILE A 47 4.14 15.10 8.69
C ILE A 47 5.29 15.95 8.12
N VAL A 48 5.13 16.48 6.91
CA VAL A 48 6.13 17.32 6.24
C VAL A 48 6.46 18.55 7.08
N LYS A 49 5.45 19.20 7.68
CA LYS A 49 5.67 20.36 8.54
C LYS A 49 6.42 19.98 9.81
N ARG A 50 6.05 18.87 10.43
CA ARG A 50 6.65 18.41 11.69
C ARG A 50 8.13 18.02 11.53
N PHE A 51 8.48 17.31 10.45
CA PHE A 51 9.88 17.00 10.12
C PHE A 51 10.70 18.22 9.71
N LYS A 52 10.07 19.31 9.23
CA LYS A 52 10.77 20.57 8.97
C LYS A 52 11.04 21.37 10.24
N GLU A 53 10.18 21.26 11.25
CA GLU A 53 10.35 21.92 12.55
C GLU A 53 11.42 21.21 13.40
N ASP A 54 11.44 19.88 13.38
CA ASP A 54 12.37 19.07 14.17
C ASP A 54 13.39 18.35 13.27
N SER A 55 14.55 18.98 13.07
CA SER A 55 15.65 18.39 12.30
C SER A 55 16.38 17.25 13.02
N SER A 56 16.12 17.01 14.31
CA SER A 56 16.70 15.91 15.09
C SER A 56 16.00 14.58 14.87
N LEU A 57 14.83 14.57 14.22
CA LEU A 57 14.11 13.36 13.91
C LEU A 57 14.66 12.80 12.60
N GLU A 58 15.21 11.59 12.65
CA GLU A 58 15.67 10.84 11.49
C GLU A 58 14.84 9.56 11.40
N LEU A 59 14.22 9.31 10.25
CA LEU A 59 13.37 8.16 10.01
C LEU A 59 13.93 7.33 8.86
N PHE A 60 14.17 6.04 9.10
CA PHE A 60 14.52 5.08 8.06
C PHE A 60 13.26 4.31 7.62
N LEU A 61 12.85 4.50 6.37
CA LEU A 61 11.71 3.84 5.77
C LEU A 61 12.18 2.68 4.90
N LEU A 62 11.88 1.46 5.31
CA LEU A 62 12.19 0.25 4.56
C LEU A 62 10.93 -0.27 3.90
N ILE A 63 10.90 -0.31 2.56
CA ILE A 63 9.75 -0.80 1.79
C ILE A 63 10.15 -2.04 1.02
N HIS A 64 9.67 -3.19 1.45
CA HIS A 64 9.77 -4.42 0.66
C HIS A 64 8.69 -4.40 -0.43
N ASN A 65 9.09 -4.66 -1.68
CA ASN A 65 8.22 -4.80 -2.84
C ASN A 65 7.34 -3.55 -3.10
N LEU A 66 8.00 -2.43 -3.43
CA LEU A 66 7.36 -1.12 -3.67
C LEU A 66 6.41 -1.13 -4.87
N ASP A 67 6.60 -2.07 -5.79
CA ASP A 67 5.79 -2.31 -6.98
C ASP A 67 4.59 -3.24 -6.73
N SER A 68 4.21 -3.46 -5.48
CA SER A 68 2.98 -4.18 -5.12
C SER A 68 1.71 -3.51 -5.68
N GLN A 69 0.69 -4.31 -5.99
CA GLN A 69 -0.54 -3.82 -6.64
C GLN A 69 -1.25 -2.70 -5.87
N MET A 70 -1.14 -2.66 -4.54
CA MET A 70 -1.76 -1.62 -3.70
C MET A 70 -0.96 -0.31 -3.67
N LEU A 71 0.37 -0.38 -3.86
CA LEU A 71 1.26 0.77 -3.90
C LEU A 71 1.50 1.31 -5.33
N ARG A 72 1.08 0.56 -6.36
CA ARG A 72 1.13 0.99 -7.78
C ARG A 72 0.37 2.27 -8.12
N GLY A 73 -0.55 2.71 -7.27
CA GLY A 73 -1.37 3.89 -7.53
C GLY A 73 -0.52 5.17 -7.65
N GLU A 74 -0.83 6.03 -8.63
CA GLU A 74 -0.08 7.28 -8.83
C GLU A 74 -0.13 8.19 -7.61
N LYS A 75 -1.31 8.29 -6.96
CA LYS A 75 -1.48 9.03 -5.70
C LYS A 75 -0.61 8.45 -4.58
N SER A 76 -0.51 7.12 -4.50
CA SER A 76 0.31 6.43 -3.51
C SER A 76 1.79 6.77 -3.69
N GLN A 77 2.30 6.65 -4.92
CA GLN A 77 3.69 6.98 -5.25
C GLN A 77 4.00 8.46 -5.08
N GLN A 78 3.05 9.36 -5.36
CA GLN A 78 3.22 10.79 -5.13
C GLN A 78 3.41 11.11 -3.65
N ILE A 79 2.61 10.48 -2.77
CA ILE A 79 2.72 10.65 -1.31
C ILE A 79 4.07 10.14 -0.82
N ILE A 80 4.49 8.95 -1.23
CA ILE A 80 5.78 8.38 -0.81
C ILE A 80 6.93 9.25 -1.35
N GLY A 81 6.84 9.74 -2.59
CA GLY A 81 7.83 10.65 -3.17
C GLY A 81 7.95 11.97 -2.39
N GLN A 82 6.83 12.55 -1.96
CA GLN A 82 6.86 13.74 -1.12
C GLN A 82 7.53 13.49 0.25
N LEU A 83 7.33 12.31 0.84
CA LEU A 83 8.03 11.91 2.06
C LEU A 83 9.53 11.72 1.81
N SER A 84 9.94 11.06 0.72
CA SER A 84 11.35 10.84 0.39
C SER A 84 12.12 12.11 0.02
N SER A 85 11.41 13.19 -0.35
CA SER A 85 12.05 14.47 -0.63
C SER A 85 12.57 15.16 0.63
N LEU A 86 12.22 14.69 1.83
CA LEU A 86 12.68 15.25 3.08
C LEU A 86 14.07 14.71 3.44
N HIS A 87 14.99 15.62 3.78
CA HIS A 87 16.35 15.26 4.22
C HIS A 87 16.41 14.38 5.48
N ASN A 88 15.35 14.39 6.30
CA ASN A 88 15.21 13.61 7.52
C ASN A 88 14.70 12.17 7.30
N ILE A 89 14.21 11.87 6.09
CA ILE A 89 13.62 10.57 5.78
C ILE A 89 14.50 9.84 4.78
N TYR A 90 15.03 8.70 5.21
CA TYR A 90 15.85 7.83 4.37
C TYR A 90 15.02 6.66 3.89
N LEU A 91 14.90 6.50 2.57
CA LEU A 91 14.08 5.45 1.98
C LEU A 91 14.97 4.37 1.36
N ILE A 92 14.69 3.11 1.71
CA ILE A 92 15.24 1.93 1.06
C ILE A 92 14.06 1.12 0.55
N ALA A 93 14.07 0.77 -0.74
CA ALA A 93 13.02 -0.02 -1.34
C ALA A 93 13.57 -1.14 -2.21
N SER A 94 12.86 -2.28 -2.22
CA SER A 94 13.05 -3.33 -3.23
C SER A 94 11.98 -3.24 -4.32
N ILE A 95 12.37 -3.65 -5.52
CA ILE A 95 11.49 -3.73 -6.69
C ILE A 95 11.68 -5.07 -7.37
N ASP A 96 10.58 -5.73 -7.72
CA ASP A 96 10.63 -7.06 -8.34
C ASP A 96 10.10 -7.06 -9.78
N HIS A 97 9.13 -6.21 -10.10
CA HIS A 97 8.52 -6.17 -11.42
C HIS A 97 9.37 -5.42 -12.45
N LEU A 98 9.56 -6.02 -13.64
CA LEU A 98 10.31 -5.43 -14.77
C LEU A 98 9.83 -4.02 -15.13
N ASN A 99 8.52 -3.81 -15.09
CA ASN A 99 7.87 -2.52 -15.39
C ASN A 99 7.78 -1.56 -14.19
N ALA A 100 8.39 -1.84 -13.04
CA ALA A 100 8.32 -0.96 -11.87
C ALA A 100 8.69 0.51 -12.18
N PRO A 101 9.75 0.80 -12.98
CA PRO A 101 10.13 2.19 -13.28
C PRO A 101 9.08 2.98 -14.07
N LEU A 102 8.15 2.31 -14.77
CA LEU A 102 7.07 2.97 -15.53
C LEU A 102 6.07 3.71 -14.62
N MET A 103 6.10 3.43 -13.31
CA MET A 103 5.25 4.13 -12.34
C MET A 103 5.75 5.55 -12.01
N TRP A 104 7.01 5.85 -12.31
CA TRP A 104 7.63 7.12 -11.96
C TRP A 104 7.83 7.99 -13.20
N ASP A 105 7.07 9.07 -13.27
CA ASP A 105 7.35 10.18 -14.17
C ASP A 105 8.60 10.96 -13.72
N HIS A 106 9.16 11.79 -14.59
CA HIS A 106 10.34 12.61 -14.33
C HIS A 106 10.22 13.44 -13.04
N ALA A 107 9.02 13.97 -12.77
CA ALA A 107 8.75 14.71 -11.53
C ALA A 107 8.86 13.82 -10.28
N LYS A 108 8.38 12.57 -10.34
CA LYS A 108 8.44 11.62 -9.23
C LYS A 108 9.86 11.13 -9.01
N GLN A 109 10.60 10.86 -10.08
CA GLN A 109 12.01 10.46 -9.99
C GLN A 109 12.86 11.52 -9.28
N SER A 110 12.59 12.80 -9.53
CA SER A 110 13.24 13.92 -8.82
C SER A 110 12.95 13.94 -7.32
N LEU A 111 11.74 13.53 -6.91
CA LEU A 111 11.36 13.44 -5.49
C LEU A 111 12.04 12.28 -4.75
N PHE A 112 12.26 11.15 -5.44
CA PHE A 112 12.83 9.95 -4.85
C PHE A 112 14.36 9.95 -4.80
N ASN A 113 15.04 10.72 -5.65
CA ASN A 113 16.51 10.75 -5.74
C ASN A 113 17.14 9.35 -5.73
N TRP A 114 16.62 8.46 -6.58
CA TRP A 114 17.01 7.05 -6.59
C TRP A 114 18.50 6.85 -6.90
N LEU A 115 19.12 5.96 -6.13
CA LEU A 115 20.41 5.37 -6.45
C LEU A 115 20.23 3.85 -6.58
N TRP A 116 20.54 3.34 -7.76
CA TRP A 116 20.25 1.95 -8.13
C TRP A 116 21.41 1.04 -7.74
N TYR A 117 21.11 -0.04 -7.03
CA TYR A 117 22.06 -1.08 -6.69
C TYR A 117 21.62 -2.43 -7.25
N GLU A 118 22.55 -3.13 -7.89
CA GLU A 118 22.31 -4.50 -8.33
C GLU A 118 22.56 -5.47 -7.17
N THR A 119 21.49 -6.14 -6.75
CA THR A 119 21.53 -7.13 -5.66
C THR A 119 20.80 -8.41 -6.11
N THR A 120 21.29 -9.01 -7.18
CA THR A 120 20.72 -10.23 -7.77
C THR A 120 20.97 -11.44 -6.87
N THR A 121 20.01 -11.75 -6.00
CA THR A 121 20.04 -12.96 -5.17
C THR A 121 19.22 -14.07 -5.83
N TYR A 122 19.67 -15.31 -5.73
CA TYR A 122 18.89 -16.50 -6.13
C TYR A 122 18.04 -17.05 -4.99
N SER A 123 17.66 -16.19 -4.03
CA SER A 123 16.80 -16.59 -2.92
C SER A 123 15.39 -16.87 -3.43
N PRO A 124 14.71 -17.92 -2.93
CA PRO A 124 13.33 -18.18 -3.33
C PRO A 124 12.37 -17.14 -2.73
N TYR A 125 11.41 -16.69 -3.54
CA TYR A 125 10.37 -15.72 -3.18
C TYR A 125 9.21 -16.35 -2.38
N THR A 126 9.53 -17.06 -1.29
CA THR A 126 8.51 -17.82 -0.54
C THR A 126 7.49 -16.93 0.16
N GLU A 127 7.93 -15.77 0.67
CA GLU A 127 7.04 -14.86 1.40
C GLU A 127 6.19 -14.03 0.44
N GLU A 128 6.78 -13.54 -0.66
CA GLU A 128 6.08 -12.72 -1.63
C GLU A 128 5.03 -13.52 -2.41
N THR A 129 5.33 -14.78 -2.78
CA THR A 129 4.40 -15.63 -3.54
C THR A 129 3.29 -16.24 -2.70
N SER A 130 3.40 -16.21 -1.37
CA SER A 130 2.40 -16.79 -0.47
C SER A 130 1.02 -16.12 -0.58
N TYR A 131 0.98 -14.84 -0.97
CA TYR A 131 -0.25 -14.04 -1.10
C TYR A 131 -0.75 -13.93 -2.55
N GLU A 132 0.02 -14.43 -3.52
CA GLU A 132 -0.41 -14.45 -4.91
C GLU A 132 -1.37 -15.62 -5.17
N ASN A 133 -2.36 -15.37 -6.02
CA ASN A 133 -3.24 -16.43 -6.49
C ASN A 133 -2.52 -17.32 -7.50
N SER A 134 -1.87 -18.36 -7.01
CA SER A 134 -1.38 -19.42 -7.87
C SER A 134 -2.54 -20.29 -8.35
N LEU A 135 -2.58 -20.55 -9.67
CA LEU A 135 -3.53 -21.49 -10.30
C LEU A 135 -3.50 -22.90 -9.68
N LEU A 136 -2.39 -23.25 -9.01
CA LEU A 136 -2.13 -24.58 -8.47
C LEU A 136 -2.47 -24.73 -6.98
N VAL A 137 -2.83 -23.64 -6.29
CA VAL A 137 -3.11 -23.67 -4.85
C VAL A 137 -4.61 -23.57 -4.60
N LYS A 138 -5.11 -24.51 -3.79
CA LYS A 138 -6.50 -24.52 -3.32
C LYS A 138 -6.69 -23.32 -2.38
N GLN A 139 -7.41 -22.30 -2.84
CA GLN A 139 -7.75 -21.12 -2.04
C GLN A 139 -8.45 -21.57 -0.75
N SER A 140 -7.81 -21.33 0.39
CA SER A 140 -8.33 -21.62 1.72
C SER A 140 -8.62 -20.29 2.42
N GLY A 141 -9.82 -19.75 2.21
CA GLY A 141 -10.27 -18.49 2.82
C GLY A 141 -11.14 -17.63 1.90
N SER A 142 -11.49 -16.44 2.39
CA SER A 142 -12.18 -15.41 1.60
C SER A 142 -11.29 -14.88 0.48
N LEU A 143 -11.88 -14.58 -0.68
CA LEU A 143 -11.17 -14.00 -1.83
C LEU A 143 -10.42 -12.71 -1.45
N PRO A 144 -9.11 -12.61 -1.70
CA PRO A 144 -8.36 -11.38 -1.47
C PRO A 144 -8.86 -10.22 -2.34
N LEU A 145 -8.69 -9.00 -1.85
CA LEU A 145 -9.13 -7.79 -2.56
C LEU A 145 -8.46 -7.64 -3.94
N SER A 146 -7.18 -7.99 -4.05
CA SER A 146 -6.43 -8.00 -5.32
C SER A 146 -7.07 -8.93 -6.36
N SER A 147 -7.52 -10.11 -5.93
CA SER A 147 -8.17 -11.11 -6.77
C SER A 147 -9.54 -10.67 -7.23
N LEU A 148 -10.35 -10.14 -6.31
CA LEU A 148 -11.68 -9.64 -6.61
C LEU A 148 -11.60 -8.48 -7.60
N THR A 149 -10.67 -7.54 -7.39
CA THR A 149 -10.48 -6.41 -8.31
C THR A 149 -10.00 -6.87 -9.69
N HIS A 150 -9.15 -7.90 -9.77
CA HIS A 150 -8.72 -8.46 -11.05
C HIS A 150 -9.90 -9.06 -11.84
N VAL A 151 -10.71 -9.92 -11.21
CA VAL A 151 -11.88 -10.55 -11.85
C VAL A 151 -12.96 -9.52 -12.21
N LEU A 152 -13.25 -8.57 -11.31
CA LEU A 152 -14.23 -7.52 -11.59
C LEU A 152 -13.78 -6.62 -12.74
N ARG A 153 -12.47 -6.41 -12.95
CA ARG A 153 -11.96 -5.60 -14.07
C ARG A 153 -12.13 -6.29 -15.43
N SER A 154 -12.10 -7.63 -15.49
CA SER A 154 -12.32 -8.37 -16.74
C SER A 154 -13.81 -8.46 -17.15
N LEU A 155 -14.74 -8.14 -16.26
CA LEU A 155 -16.17 -8.18 -16.54
C LEU A 155 -16.66 -6.99 -17.35
N THR A 156 -17.75 -7.21 -18.10
CA THR A 156 -18.42 -6.14 -18.87
C THR A 156 -18.97 -5.06 -17.94
N PRO A 157 -19.11 -3.79 -18.41
CA PRO A 157 -19.67 -2.70 -17.60
C PRO A 157 -21.01 -3.05 -16.93
N ASN A 158 -21.90 -3.75 -17.65
CA ASN A 158 -23.21 -4.16 -17.14
C ASN A 158 -23.08 -5.19 -16.00
N ALA A 159 -22.24 -6.21 -16.18
CA ALA A 159 -21.98 -7.20 -15.14
C ALA A 159 -21.36 -6.55 -13.88
N ARG A 160 -20.41 -5.61 -14.05
CA ARG A 160 -19.87 -4.83 -12.93
C ARG A 160 -20.95 -4.01 -12.21
N GLY A 161 -21.92 -3.47 -12.95
CA GLY A 161 -23.07 -2.77 -12.39
C GLY A 161 -23.93 -3.67 -11.50
N ILE A 162 -24.26 -4.87 -11.98
CA ILE A 162 -25.02 -5.88 -11.22
C ILE A 162 -24.25 -6.30 -9.96
N PHE A 163 -22.96 -6.62 -10.08
CA PHE A 163 -22.13 -6.95 -8.92
C PHE A 163 -22.08 -5.81 -7.90
N ARG A 164 -22.00 -4.55 -8.34
CA ARG A 164 -22.02 -3.40 -7.43
C ARG A 164 -23.34 -3.25 -6.70
N LEU A 165 -24.47 -3.56 -7.34
CA LEU A 165 -25.78 -3.58 -6.69
C LEU A 165 -25.86 -4.69 -5.64
N LEU A 166 -25.41 -5.90 -5.96
CA LEU A 166 -25.35 -7.03 -5.02
C LEU A 166 -24.48 -6.69 -3.80
N ILE A 167 -23.30 -6.12 -4.03
CA ILE A 167 -22.37 -5.73 -2.95
C ILE A 167 -23.00 -4.67 -2.04
N LYS A 168 -23.63 -3.63 -2.61
CA LYS A 168 -24.32 -2.60 -1.82
C LYS A 168 -25.43 -3.21 -0.97
N TYR A 169 -26.28 -4.05 -1.57
CA TYR A 169 -27.36 -4.71 -0.86
C TYR A 169 -26.85 -5.63 0.26
N GLN A 170 -25.71 -6.29 0.06
CA GLN A 170 -25.09 -7.11 1.09
C GLN A 170 -24.48 -6.29 2.23
N LEU A 171 -23.87 -5.13 1.93
CA LEU A 171 -23.35 -4.18 2.93
C LEU A 171 -24.48 -3.59 3.78
N ASP A 172 -25.59 -3.18 3.16
CA ASP A 172 -26.74 -2.59 3.85
C ASP A 172 -27.43 -3.58 4.82
N ASN A 173 -27.35 -4.89 4.53
CA ASN A 173 -27.94 -5.95 5.35
C ASN A 173 -26.93 -6.67 6.27
N GLN A 174 -25.65 -6.28 6.25
CA GLN A 174 -24.58 -6.92 7.02
C GLN A 174 -24.80 -6.80 8.53
N ASP A 175 -25.52 -5.77 8.97
CA ASP A 175 -25.80 -5.49 10.39
C ASP A 175 -26.94 -6.36 10.96
N ASN A 176 -27.70 -7.07 10.10
CA ASN A 176 -28.83 -7.89 10.54
C ASN A 176 -28.44 -9.39 10.60
N PRO A 177 -28.26 -9.98 11.80
CA PRO A 177 -27.88 -11.38 11.97
C PRO A 177 -28.97 -12.37 11.51
N SER A 178 -30.19 -11.91 11.24
CA SER A 178 -31.31 -12.74 10.76
C SER A 178 -31.43 -12.79 9.23
N TYR A 179 -30.50 -12.16 8.51
CA TYR A 179 -30.56 -12.06 7.05
C TYR A 179 -30.04 -13.34 6.37
N THR A 180 -30.93 -14.07 5.69
CA THR A 180 -30.68 -15.38 5.07
C THR A 180 -30.10 -15.32 3.65
N GLY A 181 -29.86 -14.12 3.10
CA GLY A 181 -29.27 -13.93 1.78
C GLY A 181 -30.21 -13.29 0.76
N ILE A 182 -29.65 -12.94 -0.42
CA ILE A 182 -30.37 -12.26 -1.49
C ILE A 182 -31.34 -13.24 -2.16
N GLN A 183 -32.63 -12.89 -2.23
CA GLN A 183 -33.61 -13.66 -3.01
C GLN A 183 -33.49 -13.30 -4.50
N TYR A 184 -33.38 -14.32 -5.35
CA TYR A 184 -33.47 -14.16 -6.80
C TYR A 184 -34.96 -14.13 -7.17
N LEU A 185 -35.42 -13.04 -7.77
CA LEU A 185 -36.76 -12.92 -8.37
C LEU A 185 -36.81 -13.56 -9.75
#